data_AF-A0A936BK68-F1
#
_entry.id   AF-A0A936BK68-F1
#
_cell.length_a   1.000
_cell.length_b   1.000
_cell.length_c   1.000
_cell.angle_alpha   90.00
_cell.angle_beta   90.00
_cell.angle_gamma   90.00
#
_symmetry.space_group_name_H-M   'P 1'
#
loop_
_entity.id
_entity.type
_entity.pdbx_description
1 polymer ?
#
loop_
_entity_poly.entity_id
_entity_poly.type
_entity_poly.pdbx_seq_one_letter_code
_entity_poly.pdbx_strand_id
1 'polypeptide(L)'
;MNNGVFDIPEQIKVAVQAAGELEKNLIQKEIYLNSISNQINKNSPQYKDIEYQILSIRQKLGDFKNKNEGSYFLSFKKIPDLSFEYLRLFRELEIQSKIKEFLYPMYEQAKIDEQKSIPTLIVVDKAVPPQLKYGPKKALVIITIFSIFLLVTILFIFRADNLKNIVPRNPLLEKEKRFYNFLEKFYKIKTDE
;
A
#
# COMPACT_ATOMS: atom_id res chain seq x y z
N MET A 1 24.51 10.34 -29.84
CA MET A 1 25.66 10.48 -28.92
C MET A 1 26.92 10.27 -29.73
N ASN A 2 27.50 11.34 -30.29
CA ASN A 2 28.71 11.24 -31.12
C ASN A 2 29.71 12.34 -30.74
N ASN A 3 29.84 12.58 -29.43
CA ASN A 3 30.80 13.53 -28.87
C ASN A 3 31.59 12.69 -27.86
N GLY A 4 32.91 12.56 -28.01
CA GLY A 4 33.81 11.76 -27.14
C GLY A 4 33.96 12.29 -25.70
N VAL A 5 32.86 12.79 -25.14
CA VAL A 5 32.72 13.40 -23.83
C VAL A 5 32.13 12.35 -22.90
N PHE A 6 32.98 11.73 -22.09
CA PHE A 6 32.58 10.68 -21.16
C PHE A 6 32.12 11.25 -19.81
N ASP A 7 32.66 12.41 -19.40
CA ASP A 7 32.32 13.09 -18.14
C ASP A 7 32.56 14.62 -18.30
N ILE A 8 31.49 15.40 -18.40
CA ILE A 8 31.56 16.86 -18.60
C ILE A 8 32.21 17.56 -17.39
N PRO A 9 31.75 17.34 -16.13
CA PRO A 9 32.37 17.90 -14.94
C PRO A 9 33.87 17.65 -14.83
N GLU A 10 34.31 16.40 -15.01
CA GLU A 10 35.72 16.05 -14.84
C GLU A 10 36.58 16.64 -15.97
N GLN A 11 36.08 16.65 -17.21
CA GLN A 11 36.78 17.27 -18.33
C GLN A 11 36.96 18.78 -18.15
N ILE A 12 35.95 19.48 -17.63
CA ILE A 12 36.05 20.92 -17.31
C ILE A 12 37.12 21.14 -16.24
N LYS A 13 37.11 20.33 -15.17
CA LYS A 13 38.07 20.44 -14.08
C LYS A 13 39.52 20.25 -14.55
N VAL A 14 39.77 19.20 -15.33
CA VAL A 14 41.10 18.93 -15.90
C VAL A 14 41.52 20.05 -16.87
N ALA A 15 40.61 20.54 -17.70
CA ALA A 15 40.89 21.66 -18.62
C ALA A 15 41.27 22.94 -17.87
N VAL A 16 40.52 23.30 -16.82
CA VAL A 16 40.81 24.47 -15.97
C VAL A 16 42.15 24.30 -15.25
N GLN A 17 42.44 23.11 -14.73
CA GLN A 17 43.72 22.82 -14.07
C GLN A 17 44.90 22.94 -15.03
N ALA A 18 44.79 22.37 -16.24
CA ALA A 18 45.82 22.47 -17.27
C ALA A 18 46.04 23.92 -17.74
N ALA A 19 44.96 24.70 -17.90
CA ALA A 19 45.07 26.11 -18.23
C ALA A 19 45.71 26.92 -17.10
N GLY A 20 45.37 26.64 -15.84
CA GLY A 20 46.01 27.27 -14.68
C GLY A 20 47.50 26.94 -14.57
N GLU A 21 47.92 25.73 -14.94
CA GLU A 21 49.33 25.36 -15.01
C GLU A 21 50.07 26.09 -16.14
N LEU A 22 49.44 26.26 -17.30
CA LEU A 22 49.99 27.07 -18.40
C LEU A 22 50.10 28.56 -18.02
N GLU A 23 49.08 29.13 -17.36
CA GLU A 23 49.14 30.50 -16.83
C GLU A 23 50.25 30.67 -15.80
N LYS A 24 50.40 29.72 -14.87
CA LYS A 24 51.51 29.72 -13.91
C LYS A 24 52.86 29.75 -14.63
N ASN A 25 53.04 28.90 -15.63
CA ASN A 25 54.28 28.85 -16.42
C ASN A 25 54.50 30.14 -17.22
N LEU A 26 53.44 30.74 -17.76
CA LEU A 26 53.49 32.03 -18.44
C LEU A 26 53.99 33.13 -17.50
N ILE A 27 53.36 33.27 -16.32
CA ILE A 27 53.72 34.27 -15.31
C ILE A 27 55.16 34.09 -14.86
N GLN A 28 55.60 32.84 -14.60
CA GLN A 28 56.98 32.56 -14.23
C GLN A 28 57.98 33.02 -15.30
N LYS A 29 57.70 32.75 -16.58
CA LYS A 29 58.55 33.18 -17.69
C LYS A 29 58.51 34.69 -17.92
N GLU A 30 57.38 35.34 -17.70
CA GLU A 30 57.26 36.79 -17.78
C GLU A 30 58.04 37.49 -16.66
N ILE A 31 57.95 36.98 -15.42
CA ILE A 31 58.76 37.47 -14.30
C ILE A 31 60.25 37.29 -14.61
N TYR A 32 60.65 36.13 -15.14
CA TYR A 32 62.03 35.85 -15.52
C TYR A 32 62.51 36.76 -16.66
N LEU A 33 61.70 36.96 -17.70
CA LEU A 33 62.02 37.88 -18.80
C LEU A 33 62.21 39.31 -18.26
N ASN A 34 61.32 39.75 -17.37
CA ASN A 34 61.41 41.08 -16.75
C ASN A 34 62.68 41.24 -15.92
N SER A 35 63.08 40.22 -15.15
CA SER A 35 64.30 40.30 -14.33
C SER A 35 65.57 40.41 -15.18
N ILE A 36 65.67 39.66 -16.28
CA ILE A 36 66.83 39.70 -17.17
C ILE A 36 66.79 40.87 -18.16
N SER A 37 65.62 41.44 -18.44
CA SER A 37 65.46 42.55 -19.41
C SER A 37 66.24 43.81 -19.03
N ASN A 38 66.48 44.00 -17.73
CA ASN A 38 67.29 45.11 -17.20
C ASN A 38 68.80 44.85 -17.29
N GLN A 39 69.21 43.60 -17.52
CA GLN A 39 70.61 43.17 -17.52
C GLN A 39 71.12 42.79 -18.91
N ILE A 40 70.22 42.42 -19.82
CA ILE A 40 70.54 41.87 -21.14
C ILE A 40 69.84 42.70 -22.22
N ASN A 41 70.56 42.97 -23.31
CA ASN A 41 69.99 43.66 -24.47
C ASN A 41 68.85 42.82 -25.09
N LYS A 42 67.75 43.47 -25.47
CA LYS A 42 66.57 42.86 -26.12
C LYS A 42 66.90 42.07 -27.41
N ASN A 43 68.03 42.37 -28.05
CA ASN A 43 68.48 41.65 -29.24
C ASN A 43 69.34 40.40 -28.96
N SER A 44 69.58 40.03 -27.70
CA SER A 44 70.34 38.82 -27.39
C SER A 44 69.55 37.55 -27.77
N PRO A 45 70.23 36.45 -28.15
CA PRO A 45 69.58 35.17 -28.41
C PRO A 45 68.75 34.68 -27.23
N GLN A 46 69.25 34.86 -26.01
CA GLN A 46 68.58 34.44 -24.77
C GLN A 46 67.26 35.17 -24.52
N TYR A 47 67.20 36.47 -24.83
CA TYR A 47 65.96 37.26 -24.71
C TYR A 47 64.89 36.74 -25.68
N LYS A 48 65.28 36.52 -26.94
CA LYS A 48 64.37 36.03 -27.98
C LYS A 48 63.86 34.62 -27.70
N ASP A 49 64.69 33.73 -27.17
CA ASP A 49 64.26 32.37 -26.81
C ASP A 49 63.13 32.36 -25.78
N ILE A 50 63.23 33.22 -24.76
CA ILE A 50 62.21 33.33 -23.71
C ILE A 50 60.94 33.99 -24.27
N GLU A 51 61.09 34.99 -25.13
CA GLU A 51 59.98 35.64 -25.84
C GLU A 51 59.20 34.65 -26.71
N TYR A 52 59.90 33.79 -27.47
CA TYR A 52 59.27 32.72 -28.25
C TYR A 52 58.54 31.72 -27.38
N GLN A 53 59.11 31.34 -26.23
CA GLN A 53 58.45 30.46 -25.28
C GLN A 53 57.16 31.10 -24.73
N ILE A 54 57.19 32.39 -24.37
CA ILE A 54 55.99 33.14 -23.93
C ILE A 54 54.93 33.18 -25.03
N LEU A 55 55.32 33.46 -26.28
CA LEU A 55 54.42 33.46 -27.44
C LEU A 55 53.76 32.10 -27.66
N SER A 56 54.54 31.01 -27.56
CA SER A 56 54.01 29.65 -27.72
C SER A 56 53.00 29.28 -26.62
N ILE A 57 53.24 29.69 -25.37
CA ILE A 57 52.32 29.46 -24.26
C ILE A 57 51.04 30.28 -24.44
N ARG A 58 51.15 31.55 -24.85
CA ARG A 58 49.98 32.41 -25.18
C ARG A 58 49.15 31.81 -26.31
N GLN A 59 49.80 31.28 -27.34
CA GLN A 59 49.11 30.63 -28.45
C GLN A 59 48.33 29.40 -27.98
N LYS A 60 48.95 28.53 -27.16
CA LYS A 60 48.27 27.37 -26.57
C LYS A 60 47.09 27.76 -25.67
N LEU A 61 47.22 28.80 -24.83
CA LEU A 61 46.10 29.34 -24.05
C LEU A 61 44.97 29.88 -24.96
N GLY A 62 45.32 30.48 -26.10
CA GLY A 62 44.37 30.90 -27.12
C GLY A 62 43.60 29.74 -27.75
N ASP A 63 44.25 28.59 -27.94
CA ASP A 63 43.60 27.37 -28.46
C ASP A 63 42.50 26.87 -27.51
N PHE A 64 42.72 26.89 -26.19
CA PHE A 64 41.67 26.55 -25.21
C PHE A 64 40.48 27.52 -25.24
N LYS A 65 40.71 28.79 -25.60
CA LYS A 65 39.65 29.81 -25.65
C LYS A 65 38.75 29.67 -26.88
N ASN A 66 39.30 29.30 -28.03
CA ASN A 66 38.59 29.40 -29.31
C ASN A 66 38.49 28.10 -30.13
N LYS A 67 39.40 27.14 -29.97
CA LYS A 67 39.51 26.00 -30.90
C LYS A 67 38.73 24.80 -30.37
N ASN A 68 37.79 24.31 -31.19
CA ASN A 68 36.80 23.29 -30.84
C ASN A 68 36.91 22.00 -31.67
N GLU A 69 37.85 21.92 -32.61
CA GLU A 69 37.90 20.81 -33.58
C GLU A 69 39.14 19.95 -33.33
N GLY A 70 38.92 18.73 -32.83
CA GLY A 70 39.95 17.68 -32.66
C GLY A 70 40.66 17.61 -31.30
N SER A 71 40.33 18.47 -30.34
CA SER A 71 40.88 18.42 -28.98
C SER A 71 39.94 17.67 -28.03
N TYR A 72 40.51 16.87 -27.13
CA TYR A 72 39.78 16.27 -26.00
C TYR A 72 39.29 17.30 -24.97
N PHE A 73 39.75 18.55 -25.07
CA PHE A 73 39.37 19.64 -24.18
C PHE A 73 38.24 20.48 -24.77
N LEU A 74 37.27 20.80 -23.93
CA LEU A 74 36.17 21.71 -24.24
C LEU A 74 36.70 23.14 -24.37
N SER A 75 36.19 23.89 -25.34
CA SER A 75 36.50 25.32 -25.42
C SER A 75 35.88 26.08 -24.26
N PHE A 76 36.67 26.93 -23.59
CA PHE A 76 36.22 27.73 -22.46
C PHE A 76 35.00 28.61 -22.75
N LYS A 77 34.77 29.00 -24.01
CA LYS A 77 33.57 29.74 -24.42
C LYS A 77 32.28 28.93 -24.32
N LYS A 78 32.35 27.62 -24.57
CA LYS A 78 31.18 26.72 -24.59
C LYS A 78 30.92 26.07 -23.23
N ILE A 79 31.86 26.18 -22.28
CA ILE A 79 31.72 25.58 -20.95
C ILE A 79 30.45 26.06 -20.23
N PRO A 80 30.12 27.37 -20.16
CA PRO A 80 28.92 27.81 -19.46
C PRO A 80 27.64 27.19 -20.04
N ASP A 81 27.48 27.24 -21.36
CA ASP A 81 26.31 26.69 -22.06
C ASP A 81 26.18 25.18 -21.85
N LEU A 82 27.29 24.45 -22.00
CA LEU A 82 27.32 22.99 -21.79
C LEU A 82 27.06 22.62 -20.33
N SER A 83 27.50 23.47 -19.39
CA SER A 83 27.26 23.26 -17.96
C SER A 83 25.79 23.44 -17.61
N PHE A 84 25.12 24.45 -18.18
CA PHE A 84 23.67 24.62 -18.01
C PHE A 84 22.89 23.46 -18.62
N GLU A 85 23.27 23.00 -19.81
CA GLU A 85 22.65 21.84 -20.45
C GLU A 85 22.84 20.56 -19.60
N TYR A 86 24.06 20.32 -19.14
CA TYR A 86 24.37 19.20 -18.25
C TYR A 86 23.52 19.26 -16.97
N LEU A 87 23.45 20.41 -16.29
CA LEU A 87 22.65 20.56 -15.07
C LEU A 87 21.16 20.36 -15.33
N ARG A 88 20.65 20.82 -16.48
CA ARG A 88 19.26 20.61 -16.88
C ARG A 88 18.96 19.12 -17.04
N LEU A 89 19.81 18.42 -17.79
CA LEU A 89 19.68 16.98 -18.03
C LEU A 89 19.84 16.18 -16.73
N PHE A 90 20.83 16.53 -15.91
CA PHE A 90 21.06 15.89 -14.62
C PHE A 90 19.85 16.02 -13.70
N ARG A 91 19.30 17.23 -13.58
CA ARG A 91 18.08 17.49 -12.80
C ARG A 91 16.89 16.69 -13.33
N GLU A 92 16.72 16.62 -14.64
CA GLU A 92 15.63 15.87 -15.26
C GLU A 92 15.78 14.36 -15.02
N LEU A 93 17.00 13.82 -15.14
CA LEU A 93 17.31 12.43 -14.80
C LEU A 93 17.03 12.14 -13.32
N GLU A 94 17.41 13.05 -12.42
CA GLU A 94 17.17 12.89 -10.98
C GLU A 94 15.66 12.88 -10.67
N ILE A 95 14.90 13.82 -11.25
CA ILE A 95 13.43 13.88 -11.10
C ILE A 95 12.79 12.58 -11.59
N GLN A 96 13.14 12.13 -12.81
CA GLN A 96 12.57 10.89 -13.37
C GLN A 96 12.97 9.66 -12.55
N SER A 97 14.22 9.60 -12.08
CA SER A 97 14.69 8.53 -11.21
C SER A 97 13.88 8.48 -9.92
N LYS A 98 13.65 9.62 -9.27
CA LYS A 98 12.86 9.69 -8.04
C LYS A 98 11.41 9.29 -8.27
N ILE A 99 10.78 9.81 -9.32
CA ILE A 99 9.41 9.41 -9.69
C ILE A 99 9.33 7.89 -9.89
N LYS A 100 10.27 7.31 -10.65
CA LYS A 100 10.30 5.87 -10.89
C LYS A 100 10.57 5.07 -9.63
N GLU A 101 11.45 5.54 -8.75
CA GLU A 101 11.78 4.92 -7.46
C GLU A 101 10.53 4.77 -6.57
N PHE A 102 9.61 5.75 -6.59
CA PHE A 102 8.35 5.67 -5.84
C PHE A 102 7.23 4.96 -6.59
N LEU A 103 7.03 5.26 -7.87
CA LEU A 103 5.90 4.72 -8.63
C LEU A 103 6.06 3.25 -9.00
N TYR A 104 7.29 2.77 -9.21
CA TYR A 104 7.51 1.38 -9.62
C TYR A 104 7.09 0.37 -8.54
N PRO A 105 7.48 0.53 -7.26
CA PRO A 105 6.97 -0.32 -6.18
C PRO A 105 5.46 -0.23 -6.02
N MET A 106 4.87 0.98 -6.12
CA MET A 106 3.42 1.16 -6.02
C MET A 106 2.67 0.44 -7.15
N TYR A 107 3.22 0.50 -8.37
CA TYR A 107 2.67 -0.20 -9.52
C TYR A 107 2.71 -1.72 -9.34
N GLU A 108 3.85 -2.28 -8.94
CA GLU A 108 3.96 -3.72 -8.68
C GLU A 108 3.05 -4.16 -7.52
N GLN A 109 2.94 -3.34 -6.46
CA GLN A 109 2.02 -3.60 -5.36
C GLN A 109 0.56 -3.60 -5.84
N ALA A 110 0.15 -2.61 -6.63
CA ALA A 110 -1.21 -2.54 -7.19
C ALA A 110 -1.52 -3.73 -8.10
N LYS A 111 -0.53 -4.17 -8.91
CA LYS A 111 -0.65 -5.36 -9.75
C LYS A 111 -0.81 -6.64 -8.92
N ILE A 112 -0.06 -6.77 -7.82
CA ILE A 112 -0.23 -7.88 -6.89
C ILE A 112 -1.62 -7.85 -6.25
N ASP A 113 -2.09 -6.67 -5.85
CA ASP A 113 -3.40 -6.52 -5.20
C ASP A 113 -4.57 -6.75 -6.16
N GLU A 114 -4.43 -6.39 -7.44
CA GLU A 114 -5.39 -6.75 -8.49
C GLU A 114 -5.47 -8.27 -8.69
N GLN A 115 -4.32 -8.96 -8.69
CA GLN A 115 -4.27 -10.43 -8.80
C GLN A 115 -4.75 -11.13 -7.53
N LYS A 116 -4.59 -10.51 -6.37
CA LYS A 116 -5.16 -10.98 -5.10
C LYS A 116 -6.65 -10.72 -5.11
N SER A 117 -7.42 -11.66 -5.65
CA SER A 117 -8.84 -11.76 -5.38
C SER A 117 -9.04 -12.11 -3.89
N ILE A 118 -9.03 -11.13 -2.99
CA ILE A 118 -9.45 -11.33 -1.60
C ILE A 118 -10.98 -11.43 -1.64
N PRO A 119 -11.58 -12.62 -1.40
CA PRO A 119 -13.02 -12.69 -1.29
C PRO A 119 -13.44 -11.83 -0.08
N THR A 120 -14.28 -10.83 -0.31
CA THR A 120 -14.79 -9.91 0.73
C THR A 120 -15.48 -10.66 1.89
N LEU A 121 -15.95 -11.89 1.64
CA LEU A 121 -16.47 -12.81 2.64
C LEU A 121 -15.69 -14.13 2.61
N ILE A 122 -14.85 -14.34 3.61
CA ILE A 122 -14.33 -15.67 3.94
C ILE A 122 -15.38 -16.33 4.84
N VAL A 123 -16.06 -17.35 4.32
CA VAL A 123 -16.97 -18.18 5.13
C VAL A 123 -16.11 -19.07 6.02
N VAL A 124 -15.86 -18.63 7.25
CA VAL A 124 -15.05 -19.36 8.24
C VAL A 124 -15.77 -20.61 8.75
N ASP A 125 -17.09 -20.53 8.90
CA ASP A 125 -17.94 -21.66 9.23
C ASP A 125 -19.25 -21.59 8.43
N LYS A 126 -19.56 -22.67 7.72
CA LYS A 126 -20.76 -22.74 6.89
C LYS A 126 -21.92 -23.16 7.79
N ALA A 127 -22.99 -22.37 7.80
CA ALA A 127 -24.19 -22.70 8.57
C ALA A 127 -24.71 -24.11 8.18
N VAL A 128 -24.67 -25.04 9.14
CA VAL A 128 -25.20 -26.40 8.98
C VAL A 128 -26.65 -26.40 9.47
N PRO A 129 -27.61 -26.91 8.69
CA PRO A 129 -28.99 -27.04 9.16
C PRO A 129 -29.05 -27.97 10.38
N PRO A 130 -29.90 -27.68 11.37
CA PRO A 130 -29.98 -28.49 12.57
C PRO A 130 -30.49 -29.90 12.24
N GLN A 131 -29.76 -30.92 12.70
CA GLN A 131 -30.17 -32.32 12.52
C GLN A 131 -31.47 -32.64 13.27
N LEU A 132 -31.68 -31.99 14.42
CA LEU A 132 -32.85 -32.19 15.26
C LEU A 132 -33.68 -30.91 15.33
N LYS A 133 -34.99 -31.08 15.22
CA LYS A 133 -35.96 -29.99 15.35
C LYS A 133 -35.88 -29.40 16.75
N TYR A 134 -35.57 -28.10 16.84
CA TYR A 134 -35.42 -27.37 18.11
C TYR A 134 -36.70 -27.33 18.95
N GLY A 135 -37.89 -27.32 18.32
CA GLY A 135 -39.16 -27.46 19.07
C GLY A 135 -40.40 -27.56 18.19
N PRO A 136 -41.61 -27.79 18.77
CA PRO A 136 -41.83 -28.29 20.13
C PRO A 136 -41.57 -29.80 20.22
N LYS A 137 -41.13 -30.28 21.40
CA LYS A 137 -40.99 -31.71 21.68
C LYS A 137 -42.39 -32.34 21.79
N LYS A 138 -42.92 -32.81 20.66
CA LYS A 138 -44.29 -33.33 20.55
C LYS A 138 -44.63 -34.39 21.61
N ALA A 139 -43.68 -35.26 21.94
CA ALA A 139 -43.85 -36.27 22.98
C ALA A 139 -44.15 -35.65 24.36
N LEU A 140 -43.44 -34.58 24.75
CA LEU A 140 -43.66 -33.91 26.02
C LEU A 140 -45.07 -33.31 26.09
N VAL A 141 -45.50 -32.66 25.01
CA VAL A 141 -46.85 -32.07 24.90
C VAL A 141 -47.95 -33.12 25.01
N ILE A 142 -47.78 -34.27 24.36
CA ILE A 142 -48.75 -35.36 24.41
C ILE A 142 -48.83 -35.94 25.83
N ILE A 143 -47.68 -36.17 26.47
CA ILE A 143 -47.62 -36.72 27.83
C ILE A 143 -48.27 -35.76 28.84
N THR A 144 -48.04 -34.46 28.74
CA THR A 144 -48.66 -33.49 29.65
C THR A 144 -50.16 -33.39 29.46
N ILE A 145 -50.64 -33.30 28.22
CA ILE A 145 -52.09 -33.26 27.93
C ILE A 145 -52.77 -34.55 28.38
N PHE A 146 -52.16 -35.71 28.10
CA PHE A 146 -52.69 -37.01 28.53
C PHE A 146 -52.77 -37.12 30.05
N SER A 147 -51.72 -36.70 30.76
CA SER A 147 -51.68 -36.71 32.22
C SER A 147 -52.76 -35.80 32.84
N ILE A 148 -52.93 -34.59 32.30
CA ILE A 148 -53.98 -33.65 32.75
C ILE A 148 -55.37 -34.24 32.49
N PHE A 149 -55.60 -34.80 31.30
CA PHE A 149 -56.89 -35.38 30.94
C PHE A 149 -57.25 -36.57 31.84
N LEU A 150 -56.28 -37.45 32.10
CA LEU A 150 -56.45 -38.59 33.00
C LEU A 150 -56.80 -38.12 34.42
N LEU A 151 -56.10 -37.11 34.94
CA LEU A 151 -56.35 -36.56 36.27
C LEU A 151 -57.75 -35.95 36.38
N VAL A 152 -58.16 -35.14 35.39
CA VAL A 152 -59.51 -34.56 35.33
C VAL A 152 -60.59 -35.64 35.25
N THR A 153 -60.36 -36.69 34.46
CA THR A 153 -61.31 -37.80 34.31
C THR A 153 -61.48 -38.58 35.61
N ILE A 154 -60.38 -38.86 36.34
CA ILE A 154 -60.45 -39.51 37.65
C ILE A 154 -61.24 -38.65 38.64
N LEU A 155 -60.96 -37.34 38.71
CA LEU A 155 -61.70 -36.42 39.58
C LEU A 155 -63.18 -36.37 39.20
N PHE A 156 -63.49 -36.39 37.91
CA PHE A 156 -64.86 -36.39 37.41
C PHE A 156 -65.62 -37.67 37.81
N ILE A 157 -64.99 -38.85 37.67
CA ILE A 157 -65.58 -40.13 38.09
C ILE A 157 -65.80 -40.15 39.61
N PHE A 158 -64.80 -39.75 40.39
CA PHE A 158 -64.93 -39.70 41.85
C PHE A 158 -66.04 -38.73 42.30
N ARG A 159 -66.20 -37.59 41.61
CA ARG A 159 -67.31 -36.67 41.86
C ARG A 159 -68.66 -37.26 41.45
N ALA A 160 -68.74 -37.94 40.31
CA ALA A 160 -69.95 -38.64 39.87
C ALA A 160 -70.38 -39.71 40.89
N ASP A 161 -69.44 -40.51 41.38
CA ASP A 161 -69.70 -41.57 42.36
C ASP A 161 -70.21 -41.00 43.69
N ASN A 162 -69.56 -39.95 44.22
CA ASN A 162 -70.05 -39.27 45.42
C ASN A 162 -71.47 -38.70 45.25
N LEU A 163 -71.82 -38.16 44.08
CA LEU A 163 -73.14 -37.58 43.82
C LEU A 163 -74.27 -38.62 43.75
N LYS A 164 -73.96 -39.90 43.48
CA LYS A 164 -74.95 -40.99 43.58
C LYS A 164 -75.45 -41.16 45.01
N ASN A 165 -74.54 -41.09 45.98
CA ASN A 165 -74.79 -41.36 47.40
C ASN A 165 -75.31 -40.15 48.21
N ILE A 166 -75.36 -38.95 47.62
CA ILE A 166 -75.77 -37.71 48.31
C ILE A 166 -77.21 -37.31 47.91
N VAL A 167 -78.03 -36.99 48.90
CA VAL A 167 -79.35 -36.34 48.70
C VAL A 167 -79.12 -34.85 48.41
N PRO A 168 -79.66 -34.29 47.30
CA PRO A 168 -79.38 -32.92 46.91
C PRO A 168 -79.93 -31.94 47.96
N ARG A 169 -79.04 -31.24 48.67
CA ARG A 169 -79.39 -30.24 49.70
C ARG A 169 -79.47 -28.81 49.16
N ASN A 170 -78.86 -28.56 48.00
CA ASN A 170 -78.73 -27.23 47.36
C ASN A 170 -79.16 -27.28 45.87
N PRO A 171 -79.67 -26.17 45.30
CA PRO A 171 -80.15 -26.13 43.91
C PRO A 171 -79.03 -26.38 42.86
N LEU A 172 -77.77 -26.17 43.22
CA LEU A 172 -76.62 -26.47 42.35
C LEU A 172 -76.37 -27.98 42.22
N LEU A 173 -76.49 -28.73 43.31
CA LEU A 173 -76.31 -30.19 43.32
C LEU A 173 -77.38 -30.89 42.48
N GLU A 174 -78.60 -30.33 42.46
CA GLU A 174 -79.68 -30.84 41.61
C GLU A 174 -79.36 -30.67 40.11
N LYS A 175 -78.78 -29.53 39.73
CA LYS A 175 -78.33 -29.29 38.34
C LYS A 175 -77.16 -30.21 37.96
N GLU A 176 -76.19 -30.40 38.86
CA GLU A 176 -75.07 -31.33 38.64
C GLU A 176 -75.58 -32.76 38.45
N LYS A 177 -76.44 -33.27 39.34
CA LYS A 177 -77.01 -34.63 39.23
C LYS A 177 -77.81 -34.84 37.94
N ARG A 178 -78.60 -33.84 37.51
CA ARG A 178 -79.30 -33.87 36.21
C ARG A 178 -78.33 -33.93 35.03
N PHE A 179 -77.22 -33.19 35.11
CA PHE A 179 -76.19 -33.17 34.07
C PHE A 179 -75.45 -34.51 33.99
N TYR A 180 -75.08 -35.11 35.12
CA TYR A 180 -74.47 -36.45 35.16
C TYR A 180 -75.41 -37.53 34.60
N ASN A 181 -76.69 -37.54 34.97
CA ASN A 181 -77.68 -38.49 34.42
C ASN A 181 -77.90 -38.32 32.91
N PHE A 182 -77.86 -37.07 32.42
CA PHE A 182 -77.89 -36.79 30.98
C PHE A 182 -76.67 -37.38 30.29
N LEU A 183 -75.46 -37.19 30.85
CA LEU A 183 -74.23 -37.75 30.31
C LEU A 183 -74.20 -39.29 30.36
N GLU A 184 -74.65 -39.91 31.44
CA GLU A 184 -74.74 -41.37 31.57
C GLU A 184 -75.66 -41.97 30.51
N LYS A 185 -76.83 -41.35 30.28
CA LYS A 185 -77.77 -41.73 29.21
C LYS A 185 -77.17 -41.53 27.81
N PHE A 186 -76.41 -40.44 27.62
CA PHE A 186 -75.79 -40.13 26.34
C PHE A 186 -74.64 -41.10 26.01
N TYR A 187 -73.79 -41.41 26.98
CA TYR A 187 -72.65 -42.31 26.80
C TYR A 187 -72.99 -43.80 26.97
N LYS A 188 -74.26 -44.15 27.24
CA LYS A 188 -74.74 -45.53 27.49
C LYS A 188 -73.84 -46.31 28.46
N ILE A 189 -73.34 -45.62 29.49
CA ILE A 189 -72.51 -46.24 30.52
C ILE A 189 -73.45 -47.09 31.37
N LYS A 190 -73.37 -48.41 31.23
CA LYS A 190 -74.18 -49.33 32.01
C LYS A 190 -73.54 -49.45 33.39
N THR A 191 -73.99 -48.61 34.32
CA THR A 191 -73.64 -48.79 35.72
C THR A 191 -74.59 -49.84 36.29
N ASP A 192 -74.17 -51.10 36.23
CA ASP A 192 -74.85 -52.21 36.90
C ASP A 192 -74.64 -52.02 38.41
N GLU A 193 -75.74 -51.77 39.14
CA GLU A 193 -75.83 -51.99 40.59
C GLU A 193 -75.73 -53.49 40.92
#